data_AF-A0A518AXG0-F1
#
_entry.id   AF-A0A518AXG0-F1
#
_cell.length_a   1.000
_cell.length_b   1.000
_cell.length_c   1.000
_cell.angle_alpha   90.00
_cell.angle_beta   90.00
_cell.angle_gamma   90.00
#
_symmetry.space_group_name_H-M   'P 1'
#
loop_
_entity.id
_entity.type
_entity.pdbx_description
1 polymer ?
#
loop_
_entity_poly.entity_id
_entity_poly.type
_entity_poly.pdbx_seq_one_letter_code
_entity_poly.pdbx_strand_id
1 'polypeptide(L)' 'MGKGDKRSKRGKISRGTFGKHRPRKSNQTSKKSAGK' A
#
# COMPACT_ATOMS: atom_id res chain seq x y z
N MET A 1 -2.70 13.43 -3.55
CA MET A 1 -2.19 12.87 -2.27
C MET A 1 -0.69 13.14 -2.14
N GLY A 2 -0.30 13.91 -1.12
CA GLY A 2 1.08 14.34 -0.90
C GLY A 2 1.92 13.34 -0.10
N LYS A 3 3.20 13.68 0.12
CA LYS A 3 4.13 12.86 0.93
C LYS A 3 3.69 12.72 2.40
N GLY A 4 2.91 13.67 2.93
CA GLY A 4 2.41 13.65 4.31
C GLY A 4 1.22 12.70 4.54
N ASP A 5 0.54 12.25 3.48
CA ASP A 5 -0.65 11.42 3.61
C ASP A 5 -0.28 9.95 3.91
N LYS A 6 -0.47 9.56 5.18
CA LYS A 6 -0.18 8.21 5.71
C LYS A 6 -1.03 7.09 5.09
N ARG A 7 -2.20 7.41 4.52
CA ARG A 7 -3.11 6.41 3.93
C ARG A 7 -2.74 6.10 2.48
N SER A 8 -2.15 7.07 1.77
CA SER A 8 -1.74 6.92 0.38
C SER A 8 -0.53 6.02 0.18
N LYS A 9 -0.38 5.47 -1.05
CA LYS A 9 0.84 4.78 -1.47
C LYS A 9 2.07 5.70 -1.41
N ARG A 10 1.92 6.97 -1.83
CA ARG A 10 3.02 7.95 -1.90
C ARG A 10 3.54 8.35 -0.51
N GLY A 11 2.66 8.58 0.46
CA GLY A 11 3.10 8.87 1.82
C GLY A 11 3.67 7.66 2.53
N LYS A 12 3.17 6.45 2.27
CA LYS A 12 3.80 5.19 2.73
C LYS A 12 5.20 4.99 2.14
N ILE A 13 5.43 5.34 0.87
CA ILE A 13 6.78 5.35 0.26
C ILE A 13 7.67 6.37 0.99
N SER A 14 7.20 7.61 1.16
CA SER A 14 7.99 8.67 1.80
C SER A 14 8.37 8.38 3.25
N ARG A 15 7.50 7.67 3.99
CA ARG A 15 7.75 7.27 5.38
C ARG A 15 8.46 5.92 5.53
N GLY A 16 8.69 5.20 4.44
CA GLY A 16 9.28 3.86 4.47
C GLY A 16 8.37 2.75 5.03
N THR A 17 7.09 3.02 5.30
CA THR A 17 6.17 2.05 5.93
C THR A 17 5.36 1.25 4.89
N PHE A 18 4.72 0.16 5.34
CA PHE A 18 3.89 -0.71 4.50
C PHE A 18 2.40 -0.63 4.91
N GLY A 19 1.52 -1.29 4.17
CA GLY A 19 0.12 -1.48 4.53
C GLY A 19 -0.77 -1.69 3.30
N LYS A 20 -2.09 -1.59 3.47
CA LYS A 20 -3.09 -1.89 2.41
C LYS A 20 -2.78 -1.26 1.04
N HIS A 21 -2.27 -0.02 1.02
CA HIS A 21 -1.94 0.74 -0.19
C HIS A 21 -0.46 0.64 -0.64
N ARG A 22 0.43 0.09 0.20
CA ARG A 22 1.83 -0.25 -0.15
C ARG A 22 2.18 -1.62 0.45
N PRO A 23 1.67 -2.73 -0.12
CA PRO A 23 1.96 -4.07 0.36
C PRO A 23 3.41 -4.48 0.08
N ARG A 24 3.94 -5.40 0.88
CA ARG A 24 5.20 -6.10 0.59
C ARG A 24 4.97 -7.10 -0.54
N LYS A 25 6.02 -7.44 -1.30
CA LYS A 25 5.95 -8.44 -2.39
C LYS A 25 5.37 -9.78 -1.91
N SER A 26 5.72 -10.21 -0.69
CA SER A 26 5.16 -11.41 -0.04
C SER A 26 3.65 -11.35 0.19
N ASN A 27 3.07 -10.14 0.30
CA ASN A 27 1.67 -9.92 0.60
C ASN A 27 0.88 -9.47 -0.64
N GLN A 28 1.48 -9.52 -1.84
CA GLN A 28 0.76 -9.24 -3.09
C GLN A 28 -0.14 -10.41 -3.53
N THR A 29 0.00 -11.58 -2.90
CA THR A 29 -0.76 -12.79 -3.22
C THR A 29 -2.23 -12.73 -2.79
N SER A 30 -2.64 -11.78 -1.94
CA SER A 30 -4.01 -11.75 -1.38
C SER A 30 -4.98 -10.76 -2.03
N LYS A 31 -4.60 -10.06 -3.11
CA LYS A 31 -5.45 -9.07 -3.79
C LYS A 31 -5.91 -9.49 -5.19
N LYS A 32 -5.89 -10.79 -5.50
CA LYS A 32 -6.46 -11.34 -6.74
C LYS A 32 -7.78 -12.09 -6.53
N SER A 33 -8.46 -11.85 -5.41
CA SER A 33 -9.73 -12.49 -5.07
C SER A 33 -10.71 -11.50 -4.42
N ALA A 34 -11.15 -10.50 -5.19
CA ALA A 34 -12.37 -9.75 -4.90
C ALA A 34 -12.86 -9.13 -6.22
N GLY A 35 -13.07 -10.01 -7.21
CA GLY A 35 -13.84 -9.72 -8.41
C GLY A 35 -14.93 -10.78 -8.49
N LYS A 36 -16.07 -10.47 -7.92
CA LYS A 36 -17.37 -11.00 -8.31
C LYS A 36 -18.26 -9.78 -8.51
#